data_AF-A0A953TTQ9-F1
#
_entry.id   AF-A0A953TTQ9-F1
#
_cell.length_a   1.000
_cell.length_b   1.000
_cell.length_c   1.000
_cell.angle_alpha   90.00
_cell.angle_beta   90.00
_cell.angle_gamma   90.00
#
_symmetry.space_group_name_H-M   'P 1'
#
loop_
_entity.id
_entity.type
_entity.pdbx_description
1 polymer ?
#
loop_
_entity_poly.entity_id
_entity_poly.type
_entity_poly.pdbx_seq_one_letter_code
_entity_poly.pdbx_strand_id
1 'polypeptide(L)'
;MMDRRTALRIIALGAATPQLQLLKAAAHNHANLNIAWTPGEYKLQFFSEAENQMLDELTELIIPADSHSPGAHAAKVSLFADLMVATGEESEKSKWRNGLRMMGEEADRTSLAQALAKAAEHEEHPTTELEKFFTLLKQMAINGYYTSEIGIHQDLEYQGNTYLSEFPGCTPTP
;
A
#
# COMPACT_ATOMS: atom_id res chain seq x y z
N MET A 1 7.55 46.77 4.98
CA MET A 1 7.32 45.39 5.44
C MET A 1 5.80 45.20 5.49
N MET A 2 5.23 44.50 4.52
CA MET A 2 3.78 44.48 4.31
C MET A 2 3.17 43.26 5.03
N ASP A 3 2.18 43.50 5.90
CA ASP A 3 1.55 42.49 6.76
C ASP A 3 0.66 41.52 5.94
N ARG A 4 0.73 40.23 6.27
CA ARG A 4 0.03 39.13 5.56
C ARG A 4 -1.48 39.33 5.51
N ARG A 5 -2.06 40.05 6.47
CA ARG A 5 -3.51 40.27 6.56
C ARG A 5 -4.03 41.31 5.57
N THR A 6 -3.18 42.17 5.03
CA THR A 6 -3.57 43.19 4.04
C THR A 6 -3.66 42.61 2.63
N ALA A 7 -2.93 41.55 2.32
CA ALA A 7 -2.93 40.92 1.00
C ALA A 7 -4.24 40.19 0.65
N LEU A 8 -4.99 39.71 1.66
CA LEU A 8 -6.20 38.91 1.45
C LEU A 8 -7.50 39.72 1.33
N ARG A 9 -7.44 41.04 1.34
CA ARG A 9 -8.64 41.91 1.24
C ARG A 9 -8.88 42.53 -0.14
N ILE A 10 -8.08 42.19 -1.15
CA ILE A 10 -8.27 42.69 -2.53
C ILE A 10 -8.63 41.51 -3.45
N ILE A 11 -9.73 40.82 -3.15
CA ILE A 11 -10.48 40.01 -4.12
C ILE A 11 -11.97 40.28 -3.87
N ALA A 12 -12.35 41.53 -4.06
CA ALA A 12 -13.74 41.92 -4.26
C ALA A 12 -13.72 43.16 -5.15
N LEU A 13 -14.44 43.09 -6.26
CA LEU A 13 -14.59 44.06 -7.35
C LEU A 13 -13.50 44.04 -8.45
N GLY A 14 -13.88 43.56 -9.63
CA GLY A 14 -13.17 43.86 -10.88
C GLY A 14 -13.45 42.86 -11.99
N ALA A 15 -14.39 43.19 -12.88
CA ALA A 15 -14.76 42.39 -14.05
C ALA A 15 -13.73 42.46 -15.19
N ALA A 16 -13.59 41.34 -15.91
CA ALA A 16 -13.16 41.16 -17.31
C ALA A 16 -11.83 41.78 -17.82
N THR A 17 -10.77 40.97 -17.92
CA THR A 17 -9.84 40.94 -19.07
C THR A 17 -9.29 39.50 -19.28
N PRO A 18 -9.18 38.96 -20.51
CA PRO A 18 -8.69 37.61 -20.74
C PRO A 18 -7.26 37.62 -21.29
N GLN A 19 -6.24 38.03 -20.53
CA GLN A 19 -4.86 37.81 -20.98
C GLN A 19 -3.83 37.90 -19.84
N LEU A 20 -3.69 36.82 -19.07
CA LEU A 20 -2.45 36.51 -18.37
C LEU A 20 -2.31 35.00 -18.16
N GLN A 21 -2.21 34.26 -19.28
CA GLN A 21 -1.68 32.90 -19.27
C GLN A 21 -0.15 32.97 -19.27
N LEU A 22 0.48 33.27 -18.14
CA LEU A 22 1.88 32.92 -17.95
C LEU A 22 2.17 32.83 -16.46
N LEU A 23 2.07 31.59 -15.97
CA LEU A 23 2.74 30.97 -14.82
C LEU A 23 1.88 29.76 -14.43
N LYS A 24 1.83 28.75 -15.31
CA LYS A 24 1.59 27.38 -14.86
C LYS A 24 2.83 27.00 -14.06
N ALA A 25 2.83 27.31 -12.77
CA ALA A 25 3.63 26.56 -11.83
C ALA A 25 3.30 25.09 -12.08
N ALA A 26 4.33 24.27 -12.25
CA ALA A 26 4.18 22.83 -12.32
C ALA A 26 3.60 22.34 -10.99
N ALA A 27 2.28 22.40 -10.88
CA ALA A 27 1.54 21.63 -9.92
C ALA A 27 1.88 20.18 -10.25
N HIS A 28 2.53 19.50 -9.32
CA HIS A 28 2.62 18.06 -9.34
C HIS A 28 1.21 17.55 -9.59
N ASN A 29 1.00 16.89 -10.74
CA ASN A 29 -0.22 16.16 -11.01
C ASN A 29 -0.27 15.00 -10.01
N HIS A 30 -0.71 15.25 -8.78
CA HIS A 30 -1.48 14.25 -8.09
C HIS A 30 -2.77 14.18 -8.88
N ALA A 31 -2.79 13.30 -9.90
CA ALA A 31 -4.05 12.84 -10.46
C ALA A 31 -4.84 12.38 -9.24
N ASN A 32 -5.86 13.16 -8.90
CA ASN A 32 -6.79 12.87 -7.83
C ASN A 32 -7.67 11.74 -8.37
N LEU A 33 -7.07 10.56 -8.50
CA LEU A 33 -7.75 9.32 -8.79
C LEU A 33 -8.49 8.99 -7.49
N ASN A 34 -9.64 9.63 -7.30
CA ASN A 34 -10.73 9.08 -6.51
C ASN A 34 -11.23 7.80 -7.22
N ILE A 35 -10.35 6.81 -7.34
CA ILE A 35 -10.76 5.44 -7.56
C ILE A 35 -11.12 4.98 -6.16
N ALA A 36 -12.39 5.18 -5.79
CA ALA A 36 -12.96 4.43 -4.69
C ALA A 36 -12.92 2.95 -5.12
N TRP A 37 -11.82 2.28 -4.81
CA TRP A 37 -11.64 0.86 -5.06
C TRP A 37 -12.61 0.12 -4.13
N THR A 38 -13.59 -0.55 -4.71
CA THR A 38 -14.43 -1.50 -3.97
C THR A 38 -13.93 -2.91 -4.28
N PRO A 39 -13.44 -3.66 -3.28
CA PRO A 39 -12.86 -4.98 -3.51
C PRO A 39 -13.82 -5.97 -4.20
N GLY A 40 -15.13 -5.81 -4.01
CA GLY A 40 -16.16 -6.72 -4.53
C GLY A 40 -16.34 -6.72 -6.05
N GLU A 41 -15.84 -5.70 -6.76
CA GLU A 41 -15.93 -5.62 -8.23
C GLU A 41 -14.58 -5.77 -8.93
N TYR A 42 -13.50 -5.93 -8.15
CA TYR A 42 -12.16 -6.02 -8.70
C TYR A 42 -11.96 -7.33 -9.47
N LYS A 43 -11.44 -7.22 -10.70
CA LYS A 43 -11.03 -8.36 -11.52
C LYS A 43 -9.51 -8.38 -11.59
N LEU A 44 -8.92 -9.55 -11.37
CA LEU A 44 -7.48 -9.74 -11.48
C LEU A 44 -7.00 -9.29 -12.87
N GLN A 45 -5.94 -8.48 -12.87
CA GLN A 45 -5.33 -7.89 -14.05
C GLN A 45 -4.00 -8.56 -14.40
N PHE A 46 -3.33 -9.18 -13.43
CA PHE A 46 -2.01 -9.76 -13.64
C PHE A 46 -1.91 -11.23 -13.24
N PHE A 47 -2.22 -11.54 -11.98
CA PHE A 47 -2.15 -12.90 -11.46
C PHE A 47 -3.31 -13.75 -11.99
N SER A 48 -3.02 -15.03 -12.22
CA SER A 48 -4.07 -16.04 -12.33
C SER A 48 -4.81 -16.23 -11.00
N GLU A 49 -5.99 -16.87 -11.03
CA GLU A 49 -6.75 -17.17 -9.82
C GLU A 49 -5.94 -18.01 -8.82
N ALA A 50 -5.19 -19.01 -9.31
CA ALA A 50 -4.36 -19.87 -8.48
C ALA A 50 -3.16 -19.12 -7.88
N GLU A 51 -2.50 -18.26 -8.66
CA GLU A 51 -1.41 -17.40 -8.14
C GLU A 51 -1.92 -16.43 -7.09
N ASN A 52 -3.09 -15.80 -7.32
CA ASN A 52 -3.70 -14.89 -6.35
C ASN A 52 -4.14 -15.62 -5.08
N GLN A 53 -4.68 -16.85 -5.18
CA GLN A 53 -5.03 -17.63 -4.00
C GLN A 53 -3.80 -17.98 -3.15
N MET A 54 -2.71 -18.42 -3.79
CA MET A 54 -1.45 -18.66 -3.08
C MET A 54 -0.92 -17.38 -2.44
N LEU A 55 -0.98 -16.25 -3.14
CA LEU A 55 -0.55 -14.96 -2.62
C LEU A 55 -1.38 -14.52 -1.41
N ASP A 56 -2.69 -14.71 -1.47
CA ASP A 56 -3.62 -14.42 -0.39
C ASP A 56 -3.27 -15.21 0.88
N GLU A 57 -3.07 -16.53 0.75
CA GLU A 57 -2.62 -17.40 1.84
C GLU A 57 -1.23 -16.99 2.38
N LEU A 58 -0.27 -16.69 1.50
CA LEU A 58 1.07 -16.23 1.89
C LEU A 58 1.01 -14.92 2.67
N THR A 59 0.19 -13.96 2.27
CA THR A 59 0.07 -12.67 2.96
C THR A 59 -0.65 -12.81 4.30
N GLU A 60 -1.64 -13.69 4.42
CA GLU A 60 -2.29 -14.03 5.71
C GLU A 60 -1.31 -14.70 6.68
N LEU A 61 -0.39 -15.54 6.18
CA LEU A 61 0.67 -16.10 7.02
C LEU A 61 1.66 -15.03 7.55
N ILE A 62 1.84 -13.92 6.83
CA ILE A 62 2.72 -12.81 7.24
C ILE A 62 2.02 -11.89 8.24
N ILE A 63 0.75 -11.56 8.01
CA ILE A 63 -0.09 -10.73 8.90
C ILE A 63 -1.40 -11.48 9.16
N PRO A 64 -1.41 -12.42 10.14
CA PRO A 64 -2.59 -13.21 10.45
C PRO A 64 -3.61 -12.41 11.25
N ALA A 65 -4.89 -12.77 11.13
CA ALA A 65 -5.91 -12.27 12.04
C ALA A 65 -5.63 -12.67 13.50
N ASP A 66 -5.91 -11.78 14.44
CA ASP A 66 -5.84 -12.06 15.87
C ASP A 66 -7.02 -11.43 16.63
N SER A 67 -6.91 -11.33 17.96
CA SER A 67 -7.96 -10.73 18.79
C SER A 67 -8.08 -9.21 18.66
N HIS A 68 -7.06 -8.56 18.11
CA HIS A 68 -6.98 -7.11 17.95
C HIS A 68 -7.52 -6.68 16.59
N SER A 69 -7.10 -7.33 15.50
CA SER A 69 -7.54 -6.97 14.16
C SER A 69 -7.67 -8.15 13.17
N PRO A 70 -8.51 -8.03 12.12
CA PRO A 70 -8.54 -8.97 11.00
C PRO A 70 -7.23 -8.99 10.21
N GLY A 71 -6.85 -10.13 9.60
CA GLY A 71 -5.59 -10.29 8.87
C GLY A 71 -5.57 -9.78 7.43
N ALA A 72 -4.45 -10.03 6.74
CA ALA A 72 -4.20 -9.63 5.35
C ALA A 72 -5.25 -10.14 4.34
N HIS A 73 -5.81 -11.33 4.55
CA HIS A 73 -6.89 -11.88 3.74
C HIS A 73 -8.15 -11.01 3.80
N ALA A 74 -8.51 -10.60 5.02
CA ALA A 74 -9.67 -9.73 5.25
C ALA A 74 -9.40 -8.33 4.66
N ALA A 75 -8.16 -7.84 4.78
CA ALA A 75 -7.69 -6.59 4.18
C ALA A 75 -7.50 -6.65 2.65
N LYS A 76 -7.71 -7.81 2.01
CA LYS A 76 -7.64 -7.99 0.55
C LYS A 76 -6.28 -7.58 -0.04
N VAL A 77 -5.22 -7.89 0.70
CA VAL A 77 -3.83 -7.57 0.32
C VAL A 77 -3.44 -8.20 -1.02
N SER A 78 -3.91 -9.42 -1.33
CA SER A 78 -3.61 -10.07 -2.61
C SER A 78 -4.15 -9.29 -3.82
N LEU A 79 -5.34 -8.68 -3.70
CA LEU A 79 -5.96 -7.87 -4.75
C LEU A 79 -5.25 -6.52 -4.90
N PHE A 80 -4.80 -5.94 -3.79
CA PHE A 80 -3.93 -4.77 -3.81
C PHE A 80 -2.62 -5.09 -4.54
N ALA A 81 -1.99 -6.23 -4.23
CA ALA A 81 -0.76 -6.66 -4.87
C ALA A 81 -0.96 -6.89 -6.38
N ASP A 82 -2.06 -7.53 -6.80
CA ASP A 82 -2.40 -7.71 -8.21
C ASP A 82 -2.45 -6.36 -8.95
N LEU A 83 -3.14 -5.36 -8.38
CA LEU A 83 -3.22 -4.02 -8.95
C LEU A 83 -1.83 -3.38 -9.06
N MET A 84 -1.04 -3.42 -7.98
CA MET A 84 0.30 -2.79 -7.96
C MET A 84 1.19 -3.41 -9.04
N VAL A 85 1.27 -4.74 -9.10
CA VAL A 85 2.13 -5.44 -10.05
C VAL A 85 1.63 -5.31 -11.49
N ALA A 86 0.31 -5.27 -11.70
CA ALA A 86 -0.28 -5.02 -13.03
C ALA A 86 0.16 -3.66 -13.61
N THR A 87 0.29 -2.65 -12.74
CA THR A 87 0.73 -1.30 -13.10
C THR A 87 2.25 -1.10 -13.12
N GLY A 88 3.01 -2.09 -12.64
CA GLY A 88 4.47 -2.05 -12.60
C GLY A 88 5.15 -2.35 -13.93
N GLU A 89 6.47 -2.16 -13.95
CA GLU A 89 7.34 -2.44 -15.10
C GLU A 89 7.45 -3.96 -15.37
N GLU A 90 7.81 -4.35 -16.59
CA GLU A 90 7.90 -5.78 -16.99
C GLU A 90 8.92 -6.57 -16.15
N SER A 91 9.96 -5.89 -15.67
CA SER A 91 10.95 -6.50 -14.76
C SER A 91 10.35 -6.84 -13.39
N GLU A 92 9.40 -6.06 -12.89
CA GLU A 92 8.68 -6.32 -11.64
C GLU A 92 7.70 -7.48 -11.82
N LYS A 93 6.92 -7.46 -12.90
CA LYS A 93 6.03 -8.56 -13.29
C LYS A 93 6.77 -9.89 -13.37
N SER A 94 7.95 -9.88 -13.98
CA SER A 94 8.80 -11.06 -14.10
C SER A 94 9.29 -11.56 -12.73
N LYS A 95 9.69 -10.67 -11.83
CA LYS A 95 10.09 -11.04 -10.46
C LYS A 95 8.95 -11.72 -9.70
N TRP A 96 7.73 -11.19 -9.78
CA TRP A 96 6.57 -11.75 -9.09
C TRP A 96 6.18 -13.13 -9.60
N ARG A 97 6.09 -13.32 -10.92
CA ARG A 97 5.83 -14.65 -11.52
C ARG A 97 6.90 -15.67 -11.14
N ASN A 98 8.17 -15.30 -11.23
CA ASN A 98 9.27 -16.21 -10.87
C ASN A 98 9.27 -16.53 -9.36
N GLY A 99 8.99 -15.52 -8.53
CA GLY A 99 8.88 -15.65 -7.08
C GLY A 99 7.77 -16.60 -6.65
N LEU A 100 6.55 -16.39 -7.15
CA LEU A 100 5.41 -17.26 -6.86
C LEU A 100 5.63 -18.68 -7.38
N ARG A 101 6.25 -18.86 -8.56
CA ARG A 101 6.65 -20.19 -9.04
C ARG A 101 7.60 -20.89 -8.07
N MET A 102 8.68 -20.22 -7.65
CA MET A 102 9.64 -20.82 -6.70
C MET A 102 9.02 -21.12 -5.35
N MET A 103 8.11 -20.27 -4.86
CA MET A 103 7.33 -20.53 -3.65
C MET A 103 6.44 -21.76 -3.80
N GLY A 104 5.70 -21.86 -4.91
CA GLY A 104 4.89 -23.04 -5.22
C GLY A 104 5.71 -24.33 -5.28
N GLU A 105 6.85 -24.30 -5.97
CA GLU A 105 7.77 -25.45 -6.04
C GLU A 105 8.31 -25.88 -4.67
N GLU A 106 8.59 -24.94 -3.75
CA GLU A 106 9.01 -25.27 -2.40
C GLU A 106 7.83 -25.78 -1.55
N ALA A 107 6.65 -25.19 -1.71
CA ALA A 107 5.43 -25.60 -1.02
C ALA A 107 5.01 -27.03 -1.43
N ASP A 108 5.13 -27.39 -2.70
CA ASP A 108 4.86 -28.74 -3.22
C ASP A 108 5.79 -29.81 -2.60
N ARG A 109 7.02 -29.43 -2.24
CA ARG A 109 7.97 -30.31 -1.54
C ARG A 109 7.69 -30.41 -0.04
N THR A 110 7.00 -29.42 0.52
CA THR A 110 6.86 -29.23 1.97
C THR A 110 5.41 -28.84 2.31
N SER A 111 5.19 -27.58 2.65
CA SER A 111 3.91 -26.91 2.81
C SER A 111 4.13 -25.41 2.59
N LEU A 112 3.07 -24.65 2.32
CA LEU A 112 3.18 -23.21 2.10
C LEU A 112 3.83 -22.47 3.29
N ALA A 113 3.46 -22.85 4.52
CA ALA A 113 4.03 -22.28 5.74
C ALA A 113 5.52 -22.61 5.91
N GLN A 114 5.94 -23.84 5.58
CA GLN A 114 7.35 -24.22 5.64
C GLN A 114 8.17 -23.56 4.53
N ALA A 115 7.62 -23.42 3.33
CA ALA A 115 8.24 -22.70 2.23
C ALA A 115 8.46 -21.22 2.59
N LEU A 116 7.45 -20.57 3.18
CA LEU A 116 7.55 -19.20 3.66
C LEU A 116 8.61 -19.06 4.76
N ALA A 117 8.60 -19.94 5.76
CA ALA A 117 9.58 -19.93 6.85
C ALA A 117 11.02 -20.11 6.35
N LYS A 118 11.23 -21.05 5.42
CA LYS A 118 12.54 -21.27 4.78
C LYS A 118 13.02 -20.04 4.01
N ALA A 119 12.13 -19.39 3.25
CA ALA A 119 12.48 -18.19 2.51
C ALA A 119 12.80 -17.00 3.42
N ALA A 120 12.30 -17.01 4.67
CA ALA A 120 12.53 -15.97 5.66
C ALA A 120 13.85 -16.12 6.45
N GLU A 121 14.55 -17.26 6.36
CA GLU A 121 15.71 -17.58 7.21
C GLU A 121 16.82 -16.50 7.19
N HIS A 122 17.07 -15.90 6.03
CA HIS A 122 18.13 -14.89 5.84
C HIS A 122 17.55 -13.52 5.44
N GLU A 123 16.44 -13.10 6.05
CA GLU A 123 15.73 -11.86 5.67
C GLU A 123 16.62 -10.60 5.68
N GLU A 124 17.54 -10.47 6.64
CA GLU A 124 18.44 -9.30 6.72
C GLU A 124 19.44 -9.25 5.57
N HIS A 125 19.85 -10.43 5.06
CA HIS A 125 20.88 -10.58 4.04
C HIS A 125 20.51 -11.68 3.03
N PRO A 126 19.47 -11.47 2.20
CA PRO A 126 18.95 -12.50 1.32
C PRO A 126 19.95 -12.80 0.19
N THR A 127 20.32 -14.06 0.06
CA THR A 127 21.33 -14.52 -0.91
C THR A 127 20.70 -15.21 -2.11
N THR A 128 19.67 -16.02 -1.87
CA THR A 128 18.93 -16.74 -2.90
C THR A 128 17.80 -15.90 -3.49
N GLU A 129 17.34 -16.25 -4.69
CA GLU A 129 16.19 -15.55 -5.30
C GLU A 129 14.89 -15.78 -4.53
N LEU A 130 14.74 -16.92 -3.86
CA LEU A 130 13.58 -17.20 -3.01
C LEU A 130 13.57 -16.29 -1.77
N GLU A 131 14.72 -16.12 -1.11
CA GLU A 131 14.87 -15.20 0.03
C GLU A 131 14.62 -13.75 -0.38
N LYS A 132 15.16 -13.31 -1.53
CA LYS A 132 14.90 -11.96 -2.06
C LYS A 132 13.42 -11.75 -2.37
N PHE A 133 12.75 -12.78 -2.89
CA PHE A 133 11.32 -12.73 -3.13
C PHE A 133 10.52 -12.64 -1.83
N PHE A 134 10.94 -13.33 -0.76
CA PHE A 134 10.30 -13.17 0.55
C PHE A 134 10.37 -11.73 1.05
N THR A 135 11.52 -11.05 0.94
CA THR A 135 11.61 -9.62 1.31
C THR A 135 10.62 -8.76 0.52
N LEU A 136 10.50 -9.00 -0.79
CA LEU A 136 9.53 -8.31 -1.66
C LEU A 136 8.09 -8.59 -1.24
N LEU A 137 7.76 -9.86 -1.00
CA LEU A 137 6.44 -10.33 -0.57
C LEU A 137 6.04 -9.70 0.77
N LYS A 138 6.94 -9.71 1.76
CA LYS A 138 6.73 -9.10 3.08
C LYS A 138 6.47 -7.60 2.96
N GLN A 139 7.26 -6.90 2.16
CA GLN A 139 7.05 -5.46 1.95
C GLN A 139 5.70 -5.18 1.29
N MET A 140 5.28 -6.01 0.32
CA MET A 140 3.96 -5.90 -0.30
C MET A 140 2.84 -6.16 0.72
N ALA A 141 3.00 -7.18 1.57
CA ALA A 141 2.02 -7.50 2.61
C ALA A 141 1.82 -6.34 3.59
N ILE A 142 2.93 -5.77 4.10
CA ILE A 142 2.91 -4.63 5.02
C ILE A 142 2.27 -3.40 4.34
N ASN A 143 2.69 -3.08 3.11
CA ASN A 143 2.17 -1.91 2.40
C ASN A 143 0.67 -2.06 2.10
N GLY A 144 0.24 -3.21 1.60
CA GLY A 144 -1.16 -3.48 1.31
C GLY A 144 -2.01 -3.44 2.57
N TYR A 145 -1.53 -4.05 3.65
CA TYR A 145 -2.28 -4.14 4.91
C TYR A 145 -2.45 -2.76 5.56
N TYR A 146 -1.37 -2.01 5.79
CA TYR A 146 -1.44 -0.71 6.48
C TYR A 146 -1.94 0.44 5.60
N THR A 147 -2.18 0.20 4.30
CA THR A 147 -2.94 1.12 3.43
C THR A 147 -4.44 0.78 3.41
N SER A 148 -4.83 -0.40 3.89
CA SER A 148 -6.24 -0.81 4.00
C SER A 148 -6.93 -0.15 5.18
N GLU A 149 -8.27 -0.07 5.13
CA GLU A 149 -9.10 0.39 6.26
C GLU A 149 -8.85 -0.43 7.53
N ILE A 150 -8.67 -1.75 7.38
CA ILE A 150 -8.38 -2.66 8.50
C ILE A 150 -7.05 -2.28 9.15
N GLY A 151 -5.95 -2.23 8.38
CA GLY A 151 -4.64 -1.95 8.94
C GLY A 151 -4.50 -0.53 9.50
N ILE A 152 -5.06 0.49 8.83
CA ILE A 152 -4.88 1.88 9.28
C ILE A 152 -5.80 2.26 10.45
N HIS A 153 -7.05 1.78 10.48
CA HIS A 153 -8.05 2.20 11.46
C HIS A 153 -8.33 1.18 12.56
N GLN A 154 -8.20 -0.11 12.28
CA GLN A 154 -8.49 -1.16 13.28
C GLN A 154 -7.21 -1.65 13.96
N ASP A 155 -6.14 -1.87 13.20
CA ASP A 155 -4.87 -2.32 13.79
C ASP A 155 -4.05 -1.15 14.37
N LEU A 156 -3.67 -0.17 13.54
CA LEU A 156 -2.88 0.99 14.00
C LEU A 156 -3.66 2.00 14.83
N GLU A 157 -4.99 1.97 14.77
CA GLU A 157 -5.88 2.98 15.37
C GLU A 157 -5.43 4.42 15.05
N TYR A 158 -5.00 4.67 13.80
CA TYR A 158 -4.36 5.93 13.43
C TYR A 158 -5.28 7.14 13.68
N GLN A 159 -4.84 8.05 14.55
CA GLN A 159 -5.60 9.25 14.96
C GLN A 159 -5.23 10.53 14.18
N GLY A 160 -4.27 10.46 13.26
CA GLY A 160 -3.83 11.61 12.48
C GLY A 160 -4.84 12.05 11.43
N ASN A 161 -4.57 13.16 10.73
CA ASN A 161 -5.50 13.82 9.80
C ASN A 161 -6.86 14.24 10.43
N THR A 162 -7.00 14.12 11.74
CA THR A 162 -8.11 14.67 12.53
C THR A 162 -7.84 16.14 12.85
N TYR A 163 -8.84 17.01 12.70
CA TYR A 163 -8.72 18.39 13.11
C TYR A 163 -8.52 18.50 14.63
N LEU A 164 -7.45 19.17 15.04
CA LEU A 164 -7.18 19.48 16.44
C LEU A 164 -7.36 20.98 16.65
N SER A 165 -8.26 21.37 17.56
CA SER A 165 -8.47 22.77 17.94
C SER A 165 -7.29 23.31 18.77
N GLU A 166 -6.60 22.43 19.48
CA GLU A 166 -5.40 22.73 20.26
C GLU A 166 -4.43 21.55 20.21
N PHE A 167 -3.14 21.82 20.37
CA PHE A 167 -2.11 20.78 20.38
C PHE A 167 -2.14 20.05 21.73
N PRO A 168 -2.46 18.74 21.78
CA PRO A 168 -2.66 18.02 23.04
C PRO A 168 -1.38 17.83 23.88
N GLY A 169 -0.21 18.17 23.34
CA GLY A 169 1.07 17.91 23.99
C GLY A 169 1.42 16.43 24.02
N CYS A 170 2.58 16.09 24.58
CA CYS A 170 2.90 14.71 24.90
C CYS A 170 2.21 14.35 26.23
N THR A 171 1.41 13.29 26.25
CA THR A 171 0.94 12.71 27.52
C THR A 171 2.13 12.06 28.23
N PRO A 172 2.28 12.23 29.56
CA PRO A 172 3.26 11.45 30.30
C PRO A 172 2.93 9.96 30.12
N THR A 173 3.90 9.17 29.70
CA THR A 173 3.76 7.71 29.69
C THR A 173 3.56 7.21 31.14
N PRO A 174 2.61 6.28 31.37
CA PRO A 174 2.40 5.67 32.68
C PRO A 174 3.62 4.88 33.17
#